data_AF-A0A936RQV5-F1
#
_entry.id   AF-A0A936RQV5-F1
#
_cell.length_a   1.000
_cell.length_b   1.000
_cell.length_c   1.000
_cell.angle_alpha   90.00
_cell.angle_beta   90.00
_cell.angle_gamma   90.00
#
_symmetry.space_group_name_H-M   'P 1'
#
loop_
_entity.id
_entity.type
_entity.pdbx_description
1 polymer ?
#
loop_
_entity_poly.entity_id
_entity_poly.type
_entity_poly.pdbx_seq_one_letter_code
_entity_poly.pdbx_strand_id
1 'polypeptide(L)'
;MYNTIKLNKKYWQSILPKLRYGVPDPLDVHSADQHKFSEAMKVFNFRGVYKTTGSGRLRQTQLFLKDHIAALNEPVSILDIGASDGSTSLDLINLLNGSFKKYYVTDYNIRCNYISYKGYTYFFNPQNECILAASRKFVIYPERKWLFGFLFNAKLAKIKGLPRTGLLLINRNLQEKQQENERIVIMPYNVFEPWALEKVNIVVAGNLLNRAYFTDGQIETALGNCYHALAENGLLAIIRNKLTPNGEEIEKSCVYQKQSNPAGFKKIHQVNEGVEIDALVLSLNYCNSTNQGRE
;
A
#
# COMPACT_ATOMS: atom_id res chain seq x y z
N MET A 1 -12.58 1.44 -20.41
CA MET A 1 -13.75 1.02 -19.59
C MET A 1 -13.52 -0.42 -19.16
N TYR A 2 -13.26 -0.72 -17.87
CA TYR A 2 -12.96 -2.10 -17.45
C TYR A 2 -14.23 -2.91 -17.18
N ASN A 3 -14.23 -4.17 -17.60
CA ASN A 3 -15.33 -5.12 -17.44
C ASN A 3 -15.62 -5.44 -15.96
N THR A 4 -16.90 -5.47 -15.59
CA THR A 4 -17.42 -5.86 -14.26
C THR A 4 -17.10 -7.32 -13.91
N ILE A 5 -17.00 -8.18 -14.92
CA ILE A 5 -16.60 -9.58 -14.77
C ILE A 5 -15.30 -9.79 -15.55
N LYS A 6 -14.36 -10.49 -14.91
CA LYS A 6 -13.10 -10.93 -15.51
C LYS A 6 -12.97 -12.44 -15.39
N LEU A 7 -12.23 -13.03 -16.32
CA LEU A 7 -11.92 -14.45 -16.32
C LEU A 7 -10.80 -14.73 -15.30
N ASN A 8 -10.97 -15.78 -14.50
CA ASN A 8 -9.90 -16.28 -13.62
C ASN A 8 -8.83 -16.96 -14.49
N LYS A 9 -7.66 -16.33 -14.61
CA LYS A 9 -6.60 -16.73 -15.54
C LYS A 9 -6.17 -18.18 -15.32
N LYS A 10 -6.04 -18.62 -14.06
CA LYS A 10 -5.58 -19.96 -13.68
C LYS A 10 -6.48 -21.06 -14.24
N TYR A 11 -7.80 -20.93 -14.10
CA TYR A 11 -8.74 -21.90 -14.64
C TYR A 11 -8.86 -21.85 -16.15
N TRP A 12 -8.94 -20.64 -16.73
CA TRP A 12 -9.17 -20.55 -18.16
C TRP A 12 -7.93 -20.88 -18.99
N GLN A 13 -6.71 -20.66 -18.48
CA GLN A 13 -5.48 -21.11 -19.15
C GLN A 13 -5.30 -22.63 -19.10
N SER A 14 -5.88 -23.33 -18.12
CA SER A 14 -5.86 -24.80 -18.12
C SER A 14 -6.72 -25.41 -19.23
N ILE A 15 -7.73 -24.67 -19.72
CA ILE A 15 -8.63 -25.09 -20.79
C ILE A 15 -8.20 -24.49 -22.14
N LEU A 16 -7.81 -23.21 -22.12
CA LEU A 16 -7.41 -22.42 -23.27
C LEU A 16 -6.02 -21.80 -23.00
N PRO A 17 -4.92 -22.54 -23.17
CA PRO A 17 -3.56 -22.08 -22.80
C PRO A 17 -3.13 -20.78 -23.47
N LYS A 18 -3.66 -20.49 -24.67
CA LYS A 18 -3.39 -19.26 -25.43
C LYS A 18 -4.21 -18.05 -24.96
N LEU A 19 -5.07 -18.19 -23.96
CA LEU A 19 -5.89 -17.09 -23.45
C LEU A 19 -4.99 -16.06 -22.76
N ARG A 20 -4.88 -14.90 -23.39
CA ARG A 20 -4.12 -13.74 -22.87
C ARG A 20 -4.94 -12.89 -21.90
N TYR A 21 -6.26 -12.97 -21.97
CA TYR A 21 -7.18 -12.12 -21.21
C TYR A 21 -7.67 -12.82 -19.94
N GLY A 22 -7.20 -12.38 -18.78
CA GLY A 22 -7.63 -12.87 -17.49
C GLY A 22 -6.94 -12.11 -16.36
N VAL A 23 -7.45 -12.25 -15.15
CA VAL A 23 -6.78 -11.74 -13.94
C VAL A 23 -6.22 -12.89 -13.11
N PRO A 24 -5.18 -12.66 -12.31
CA PRO A 24 -4.73 -13.61 -11.30
C PRO A 24 -5.88 -14.15 -10.45
N ASP A 25 -5.69 -15.33 -9.85
CA ASP A 25 -6.69 -15.95 -9.00
C ASP A 25 -6.72 -15.24 -7.63
N PRO A 26 -7.75 -14.44 -7.29
CA PRO A 26 -7.80 -13.75 -6.01
C PRO A 26 -7.95 -14.72 -4.83
N LEU A 27 -8.25 -16.01 -5.06
CA LEU A 27 -8.26 -17.02 -3.99
C LEU A 27 -6.84 -17.40 -3.54
N ASP A 28 -5.82 -17.08 -4.32
CA ASP A 28 -4.42 -17.29 -3.94
C ASP A 28 -3.95 -16.32 -2.82
N VAL A 29 -4.81 -15.43 -2.31
CA VAL A 29 -4.58 -14.72 -1.03
C VAL A 29 -4.45 -15.63 0.18
N HIS A 30 -4.85 -16.90 0.05
CA HIS A 30 -4.62 -17.93 1.07
C HIS A 30 -3.33 -18.74 0.82
N SER A 31 -2.59 -18.45 -0.25
CA SER A 31 -1.38 -19.18 -0.58
C SER A 31 -0.26 -18.86 0.39
N ALA A 32 0.54 -19.87 0.73
CA ALA A 32 1.83 -19.68 1.40
C ALA A 32 2.91 -19.15 0.43
N ASP A 33 2.68 -19.29 -0.88
CA ASP A 33 3.57 -18.77 -1.91
C ASP A 33 3.38 -17.26 -2.04
N GLN A 34 4.45 -16.52 -1.71
CA GLN A 34 4.44 -15.05 -1.69
C GLN A 34 4.10 -14.45 -3.04
N HIS A 35 4.62 -15.02 -4.13
CA HIS A 35 4.38 -14.49 -5.47
C HIS A 35 2.91 -14.64 -5.84
N LYS A 36 2.31 -15.80 -5.53
CA LYS A 36 0.86 -16.02 -5.74
C LYS A 36 0.01 -15.09 -4.88
N PHE A 37 0.39 -14.87 -3.62
CA PHE A 37 -0.28 -13.91 -2.75
C PHE A 37 -0.25 -12.49 -3.34
N SER A 38 0.93 -11.98 -3.71
CA SER A 38 1.09 -10.64 -4.30
C SER A 38 0.36 -10.49 -5.63
N GLU A 39 0.36 -11.51 -6.49
CA GLU A 39 -0.44 -11.52 -7.72
C GLU A 39 -1.95 -11.47 -7.44
N ALA A 40 -2.43 -12.21 -6.44
CA ALA A 40 -3.82 -12.16 -6.01
C ALA A 40 -4.20 -10.77 -5.47
N MET A 41 -3.31 -10.14 -4.71
CA MET A 41 -3.52 -8.78 -4.18
C MET A 41 -3.71 -7.72 -5.26
N LYS A 42 -3.07 -7.85 -6.43
CA LYS A 42 -3.25 -6.95 -7.59
C LYS A 42 -4.69 -6.92 -8.12
N VAL A 43 -5.48 -7.95 -7.81
CA VAL A 43 -6.87 -8.07 -8.24
C VAL A 43 -7.82 -7.29 -7.33
N PHE A 44 -7.42 -7.05 -6.07
CA PHE A 44 -8.21 -6.28 -5.12
C PHE A 44 -8.23 -4.81 -5.54
N ASN A 45 -9.44 -4.27 -5.60
CA ASN A 45 -9.68 -2.87 -5.93
C ASN A 45 -10.50 -2.23 -4.81
N PHE A 46 -9.93 -1.24 -4.15
CA PHE A 46 -10.61 -0.44 -3.15
C PHE A 46 -10.93 0.91 -3.77
N ARG A 47 -12.17 1.08 -4.25
CA ARG A 47 -12.68 2.35 -4.80
C ARG A 47 -11.81 2.98 -5.90
N GLY A 48 -11.28 2.16 -6.81
CA GLY A 48 -10.43 2.59 -7.92
C GLY A 48 -8.94 2.41 -7.67
N VAL A 49 -8.51 2.16 -6.43
CA VAL A 49 -7.10 1.94 -6.08
C VAL A 49 -6.76 0.47 -6.21
N TYR A 50 -5.82 0.16 -7.11
CA TYR A 50 -5.25 -1.17 -7.27
C TYR A 50 -3.94 -1.28 -6.51
N LYS A 51 -3.77 -2.39 -5.78
CA LYS A 51 -2.54 -2.70 -5.08
C LYS A 51 -1.49 -3.19 -6.09
N THR A 52 -0.53 -2.34 -6.47
CA THR A 52 0.62 -2.77 -7.27
C THR A 52 1.78 -3.10 -6.34
N THR A 53 2.12 -4.38 -6.22
CA THR A 53 3.16 -4.86 -5.29
C THR A 53 4.13 -5.83 -5.94
N GLY A 54 5.30 -5.99 -5.32
CA GLY A 54 6.35 -6.91 -5.73
C GLY A 54 7.67 -6.60 -5.04
N SER A 55 8.45 -7.63 -4.76
CA SER A 55 9.77 -7.53 -4.14
C SER A 55 10.78 -6.83 -5.05
N GLY A 56 11.75 -6.14 -4.45
CA GLY A 56 12.90 -5.55 -5.14
C GLY A 56 12.60 -4.30 -5.96
N ARG A 57 11.36 -3.82 -5.97
CA ARG A 57 10.93 -2.69 -6.81
C ARG A 57 11.38 -1.32 -6.30
N LEU A 58 11.84 -1.24 -5.05
CA LEU A 58 12.28 0.00 -4.39
C LEU A 58 13.77 -0.07 -3.99
N ARG A 59 14.54 -0.91 -4.70
CA ARG A 59 15.89 -1.33 -4.30
C ARG A 59 16.85 -0.16 -4.13
N GLN A 60 16.80 0.83 -5.01
CA GLN A 60 17.77 1.94 -5.01
C GLN A 60 17.55 2.85 -3.80
N THR A 61 16.30 3.24 -3.54
CA THR A 61 15.96 4.04 -2.36
C THR A 61 16.24 3.27 -1.07
N GLN A 62 15.94 1.98 -1.03
CA GLN A 62 16.21 1.14 0.15
C GLN A 62 17.71 1.04 0.46
N LEU A 63 18.58 0.96 -0.57
CA LEU A 63 20.02 1.02 -0.38
C LEU A 63 20.46 2.35 0.22
N PHE A 64 19.99 3.46 -0.34
CA PHE A 64 20.27 4.79 0.20
C PHE A 64 19.85 4.89 1.67
N LEU A 65 18.63 4.44 2.02
CA LEU A 65 18.15 4.47 3.40
C LEU A 65 18.98 3.58 4.32
N LYS A 66 19.38 2.38 3.88
CA LYS A 66 20.26 1.49 4.64
C LYS A 66 21.59 2.17 4.98
N ASP A 67 22.24 2.75 3.98
CA ASP A 67 23.54 3.40 4.15
C ASP A 67 23.43 4.64 5.06
N HIS A 68 22.35 5.41 4.90
CA HIS A 68 22.04 6.54 5.79
C HIS A 68 21.84 6.11 7.24
N ILE A 69 21.03 5.06 7.47
CA ILE A 69 20.78 4.53 8.82
C ILE A 69 22.07 4.01 9.46
N ALA A 70 22.92 3.32 8.68
CA ALA A 70 24.20 2.84 9.17
C ALA A 70 25.11 4.00 9.65
N ALA A 71 25.03 5.17 9.00
CA ALA A 71 25.82 6.34 9.38
C ALA A 71 25.35 7.04 10.66
N LEU A 72 24.09 6.84 11.09
CA LEU A 72 23.54 7.47 12.31
C LEU A 72 24.08 6.83 13.60
N ASN A 73 24.65 5.62 13.53
CA ASN A 73 25.14 4.84 14.69
C ASN A 73 24.09 4.57 15.79
N GLU A 74 22.80 4.76 15.50
CA GLU A 74 21.70 4.47 16.43
C GLU A 74 20.50 3.81 15.71
N PRO A 75 19.74 2.92 16.38
CA PRO A 75 18.55 2.32 15.78
C PRO A 75 17.43 3.35 15.54
N VAL A 76 16.91 3.37 14.31
CA VAL A 76 15.86 4.32 13.89
C VAL A 76 14.44 3.76 13.99
N SER A 77 13.45 4.62 14.17
CA SER A 77 12.03 4.27 14.00
C SER A 77 11.57 4.62 12.60
N ILE A 78 10.84 3.70 11.95
CA ILE A 78 10.41 3.82 10.54
C ILE A 78 8.89 3.69 10.46
N LEU A 79 8.25 4.57 9.70
CA LEU A 79 6.83 4.51 9.32
C LEU A 79 6.72 4.27 7.81
N ASP A 80 6.28 3.08 7.40
CA ASP A 80 5.98 2.74 6.01
C ASP A 80 4.46 2.88 5.78
N ILE A 81 4.08 3.83 4.93
CA ILE A 81 2.71 4.24 4.67
C ILE A 81 2.25 3.71 3.31
N GLY A 82 1.12 3.00 3.31
CA GLY A 82 0.58 2.39 2.09
C GLY A 82 1.37 1.17 1.67
N ALA A 83 1.81 0.37 2.64
CA ALA A 83 2.64 -0.82 2.43
C ALA A 83 1.95 -1.91 1.59
N SER A 84 0.65 -1.80 1.33
CA SER A 84 -0.12 -2.67 0.46
C SER A 84 -0.15 -4.14 0.89
N ASP A 85 0.80 -4.97 0.43
CA ASP A 85 0.99 -6.36 0.89
C ASP A 85 2.23 -6.54 1.77
N GLY A 86 2.99 -5.47 2.01
CA GLY A 86 4.18 -5.46 2.84
C GLY A 86 5.42 -6.11 2.24
N SER A 87 5.41 -6.52 0.97
CA SER A 87 6.59 -7.13 0.32
C SER A 87 7.79 -6.20 0.30
N THR A 88 7.59 -4.92 -0.05
CA THR A 88 8.67 -3.93 -0.06
C THR A 88 9.10 -3.53 1.35
N SER A 89 8.19 -3.53 2.31
CA SER A 89 8.52 -3.31 3.73
C SER A 89 9.42 -4.43 4.24
N LEU A 90 9.09 -5.68 3.91
CA LEU A 90 9.89 -6.85 4.26
C LEU A 90 11.30 -6.79 3.64
N ASP A 91 11.42 -6.35 2.38
CA ASP A 91 12.72 -6.14 1.74
C ASP A 91 13.59 -5.15 2.53
N LEU A 92 13.03 -4.01 2.95
CA LEU A 92 13.78 -3.04 3.74
C LEU A 92 14.10 -3.58 5.14
N ILE A 93 13.15 -4.22 5.82
CA ILE A 93 13.37 -4.85 7.13
C ILE A 93 14.54 -5.85 7.07
N ASN A 94 14.58 -6.69 6.03
CA ASN A 94 15.66 -7.64 5.81
C ASN A 94 16.99 -6.93 5.49
N LEU A 95 16.96 -5.89 4.67
CA LEU A 95 18.14 -5.12 4.31
C LEU A 95 18.79 -4.41 5.52
N LEU A 96 17.96 -3.95 6.47
CA LEU A 96 18.41 -3.33 7.71
C LEU A 96 18.93 -4.35 8.72
N ASN A 97 18.57 -5.63 8.59
CA ASN A 97 19.06 -6.73 9.43
C ASN A 97 19.01 -6.44 10.94
N GLY A 98 17.91 -5.83 11.41
CA GLY A 98 17.70 -5.49 12.82
C GLY A 98 18.19 -4.10 13.24
N SER A 99 18.81 -3.32 12.36
CA SER A 99 19.23 -1.92 12.59
C SER A 99 18.06 -0.92 12.57
N PHE A 100 17.03 -1.19 13.37
CA PHE A 100 15.89 -0.29 13.58
C PHE A 100 15.32 -0.47 15.00
N LYS A 101 14.85 0.61 15.62
CA LYS A 101 14.16 0.57 16.92
C LYS A 101 12.74 0.04 16.78
N LYS A 102 12.01 0.52 15.78
CA LYS A 102 10.61 0.18 15.52
C LYS A 102 10.30 0.31 14.03
N TYR A 103 9.47 -0.57 13.49
CA TYR A 103 9.05 -0.52 12.08
C TYR A 103 7.53 -0.65 12.01
N TYR A 104 6.87 0.46 11.69
CA TYR A 104 5.43 0.53 11.47
C TYR A 104 5.13 0.24 10.00
N VAL A 105 4.51 -0.90 9.72
CA VAL A 105 4.00 -1.26 8.40
C VAL A 105 2.52 -0.94 8.37
N THR A 106 2.14 0.06 7.57
CA THR A 106 0.79 0.61 7.62
C THR A 106 0.12 0.67 6.25
N ASP A 107 -1.19 0.43 6.23
CA ASP A 107 -2.02 0.56 5.05
C ASP A 107 -3.46 0.86 5.48
N TYR A 108 -4.19 1.69 4.73
CA TYR A 108 -5.59 1.99 5.05
C TYR A 108 -6.48 0.75 4.95
N ASN A 109 -6.21 -0.13 3.97
CA ASN A 109 -6.94 -1.37 3.73
C ASN A 109 -6.06 -2.59 4.05
N ILE A 110 -5.59 -2.67 5.29
CA ILE A 110 -4.73 -3.77 5.74
C ILE A 110 -5.49 -5.08 6.00
N ARG A 111 -6.81 -5.00 6.20
CA ARG A 111 -7.69 -6.15 6.43
C ARG A 111 -8.91 -6.09 5.53
N CYS A 112 -9.42 -7.27 5.20
CA CYS A 112 -10.76 -7.44 4.67
C CYS A 112 -11.45 -8.61 5.39
N ASN A 113 -12.74 -8.76 5.17
CA ASN A 113 -13.49 -9.92 5.63
C ASN A 113 -13.91 -10.75 4.42
N TYR A 114 -14.03 -12.07 4.57
CA TYR A 114 -14.51 -12.92 3.49
C TYR A 114 -15.50 -13.99 3.94
N ILE A 115 -16.28 -14.49 2.98
CA ILE A 115 -17.17 -15.64 3.15
C ILE A 115 -17.24 -16.46 1.87
N SER A 116 -17.22 -17.79 2.01
CA SER A 116 -17.46 -18.74 0.93
C SER A 116 -18.94 -19.16 0.92
N TYR A 117 -19.63 -18.90 -0.19
CA TYR A 117 -21.04 -19.25 -0.35
C TYR A 117 -21.34 -19.69 -1.80
N LYS A 118 -21.92 -20.90 -1.94
CA LYS A 118 -22.35 -21.49 -3.22
C LYS A 118 -21.31 -21.39 -4.35
N GLY A 119 -20.05 -21.75 -4.04
CA GLY A 119 -18.96 -21.80 -5.02
C GLY A 119 -18.29 -20.44 -5.33
N TYR A 120 -18.66 -19.39 -4.61
CA TYR A 120 -18.00 -18.09 -4.67
C TYR A 120 -17.45 -17.71 -3.30
N THR A 121 -16.32 -17.01 -3.29
CA THR A 121 -15.78 -16.28 -2.15
C THR A 121 -16.04 -14.80 -2.34
N TYR A 122 -16.68 -14.17 -1.37
CA TYR A 122 -16.99 -12.75 -1.36
C TYR A 122 -16.07 -12.05 -0.37
N PHE A 123 -15.41 -10.98 -0.80
CA PHE A 123 -14.52 -10.16 0.02
C PHE A 123 -15.17 -8.80 0.29
N PHE A 124 -14.99 -8.32 1.51
CA PHE A 124 -15.62 -7.11 2.02
C PHE A 124 -14.59 -6.20 2.69
N ASN A 125 -14.71 -4.90 2.47
CA ASN A 125 -13.90 -3.93 3.19
C ASN A 125 -14.36 -3.78 4.66
N PRO A 126 -13.64 -2.99 5.49
CA PRO A 126 -14.05 -2.74 6.88
C PRO A 126 -15.43 -2.11 7.02
N GLN A 127 -15.90 -1.36 6.02
CA GLN A 127 -17.24 -0.75 5.96
C GLN A 127 -18.34 -1.75 5.53
N ASN A 128 -18.01 -3.04 5.46
CA ASN A 128 -18.95 -4.12 5.12
C ASN A 128 -19.44 -4.10 3.65
N GLU A 129 -18.78 -3.34 2.77
CA GLU A 129 -19.07 -3.24 1.35
C GLU A 129 -18.37 -4.38 0.60
N CYS A 130 -19.08 -5.07 -0.30
CA CYS A 130 -18.48 -6.15 -1.10
C CYS A 130 -17.59 -5.54 -2.19
N ILE A 131 -16.27 -5.72 -2.07
CA ILE A 131 -15.28 -5.17 -3.00
C ILE A 131 -14.97 -6.13 -4.15
N LEU A 132 -15.13 -7.43 -3.92
CA LEU A 132 -14.74 -8.48 -4.86
C LEU A 132 -15.56 -9.75 -4.59
N ALA A 133 -15.99 -10.45 -5.64
CA ALA A 133 -16.43 -11.83 -5.54
C ALA A 133 -15.68 -12.70 -6.54
N ALA A 134 -15.23 -13.87 -6.11
CA ALA A 134 -14.40 -14.74 -6.91
C ALA A 134 -14.90 -16.18 -6.88
N SER A 135 -14.73 -16.88 -7.98
CA SER A 135 -14.88 -18.32 -8.08
C SER A 135 -13.68 -18.88 -8.83
N ARG A 136 -13.64 -20.21 -9.00
CA ARG A 136 -12.65 -20.85 -9.88
C ARG A 136 -12.67 -20.27 -11.30
N LYS A 137 -13.81 -19.79 -11.81
CA LYS A 137 -13.95 -19.37 -13.22
C LYS A 137 -13.96 -17.85 -13.41
N PHE A 138 -14.51 -17.11 -12.46
CA PHE A 138 -14.83 -15.69 -12.64
C PHE A 138 -14.42 -14.86 -11.44
N VAL A 139 -14.05 -13.61 -11.72
CA VAL A 139 -13.81 -12.54 -10.75
C VAL A 139 -14.77 -11.39 -11.06
N ILE A 140 -15.51 -10.92 -10.07
CA ILE A 140 -16.62 -9.98 -10.21
C ILE A 140 -16.39 -8.76 -9.30
N TYR A 141 -16.54 -7.57 -9.86
CA TYR A 141 -16.38 -6.28 -9.17
C TYR A 141 -17.74 -5.57 -8.99
N PRO A 142 -18.32 -5.55 -7.78
CA PRO A 142 -19.71 -5.13 -7.58
C PRO A 142 -19.99 -3.65 -7.84
N GLU A 143 -19.00 -2.78 -7.63
CA GLU A 143 -19.14 -1.31 -7.72
C GLU A 143 -19.46 -0.80 -9.14
N ARG A 144 -19.37 -1.66 -10.17
CA ARG A 144 -19.59 -1.27 -11.57
C ARG A 144 -21.01 -1.59 -12.01
N LYS A 145 -21.76 -0.56 -12.44
CA LYS A 145 -23.10 -0.71 -13.01
C LYS A 145 -23.07 -1.73 -14.16
N TRP A 146 -23.85 -2.80 -14.04
CA TRP A 146 -23.99 -3.83 -15.07
C TRP A 146 -25.43 -4.34 -15.15
N LEU A 147 -25.81 -4.83 -16.32
CA LEU A 147 -27.18 -5.27 -16.66
C LEU A 147 -27.72 -6.36 -15.71
N PHE A 148 -26.85 -7.15 -15.08
CA PHE A 148 -27.24 -8.20 -14.14
C PHE A 148 -26.93 -7.87 -12.66
N GLY A 149 -26.79 -6.57 -12.35
CA GLY A 149 -26.59 -6.04 -10.99
C GLY A 149 -27.57 -6.61 -9.97
N PHE A 150 -28.84 -6.72 -10.37
CA PHE A 150 -29.90 -7.22 -9.50
C PHE A 150 -29.69 -8.67 -9.05
N LEU A 151 -29.21 -9.56 -9.92
CA LEU A 151 -28.94 -10.97 -9.56
C LEU A 151 -27.81 -11.06 -8.54
N PHE A 152 -26.78 -10.24 -8.71
CA PHE A 152 -25.66 -10.19 -7.78
C PHE A 152 -26.08 -9.59 -6.45
N ASN A 153 -26.85 -8.49 -6.46
CA ASN A 153 -27.38 -7.85 -5.25
C ASN A 153 -28.32 -8.78 -4.47
N ALA A 154 -29.17 -9.56 -5.16
CA ALA A 154 -30.00 -10.57 -4.53
C ALA A 154 -29.17 -11.66 -3.84
N LYS A 155 -28.02 -12.05 -4.41
CA LYS A 155 -27.07 -12.96 -3.75
C LYS A 155 -26.38 -12.31 -2.55
N LEU A 156 -25.92 -11.06 -2.69
CA LEU A 156 -25.32 -10.30 -1.59
C LEU A 156 -26.28 -10.15 -0.40
N ALA A 157 -27.56 -9.88 -0.66
CA ALA A 157 -28.59 -9.80 0.37
C ALA A 157 -28.70 -11.09 1.19
N LYS A 158 -28.60 -12.26 0.53
CA LYS A 158 -28.65 -13.58 1.19
C LYS A 158 -27.44 -13.87 2.09
N ILE A 159 -26.31 -13.20 1.87
CA ILE A 159 -25.07 -13.43 2.64
C ILE A 159 -24.77 -12.30 3.64
N LYS A 160 -25.58 -11.23 3.66
CA LYS A 160 -25.31 -10.03 4.46
C LYS A 160 -25.12 -10.32 5.96
N GLY A 161 -25.89 -11.24 6.51
CA GLY A 161 -25.87 -11.62 7.94
C GLY A 161 -25.10 -12.90 8.27
N LEU A 162 -24.44 -13.52 7.29
CA LEU A 162 -23.64 -14.72 7.56
C LEU A 162 -22.31 -14.34 8.23
N PRO A 163 -21.77 -15.20 9.12
CA PRO A 163 -20.48 -14.97 9.76
C PRO A 163 -19.36 -14.90 8.72
N ARG A 164 -18.36 -14.07 9.00
CA ARG A 164 -17.25 -13.80 8.07
C ARG A 164 -15.93 -13.99 8.77
N THR A 165 -14.93 -14.38 8.00
CA THR A 165 -13.57 -14.58 8.48
C THR A 165 -12.73 -13.37 8.13
N GLY A 166 -11.97 -12.85 9.10
CA GLY A 166 -11.01 -11.79 8.86
C GLY A 166 -9.81 -12.30 8.05
N LEU A 167 -9.35 -11.51 7.09
CA LEU A 167 -8.17 -11.77 6.29
C LEU A 167 -7.25 -10.57 6.38
N LEU A 168 -6.02 -10.80 6.83
CA LEU A 168 -4.96 -9.80 6.76
C LEU A 168 -4.41 -9.77 5.33
N LEU A 169 -4.42 -8.60 4.71
CA LEU A 169 -3.96 -8.37 3.35
C LEU A 169 -2.46 -8.06 3.30
N ILE A 170 -1.70 -8.76 4.14
CA ILE A 170 -0.25 -8.66 4.26
C ILE A 170 0.36 -10.01 3.96
N ASN A 171 1.49 -10.02 3.27
CA ASN A 171 2.23 -11.21 2.93
C ASN A 171 2.59 -12.02 4.19
N ARG A 172 2.42 -13.34 4.11
CA ARG A 172 2.64 -14.27 5.23
C ARG A 172 4.03 -14.16 5.84
N ASN A 173 5.09 -14.00 5.05
CA ASN A 173 6.45 -13.93 5.58
C ASN A 173 6.66 -12.67 6.42
N LEU A 174 5.98 -11.55 6.10
CA LEU A 174 6.03 -10.37 6.95
C LEU A 174 5.27 -10.60 8.27
N GLN A 175 4.16 -11.34 8.24
CA GLN A 175 3.43 -11.73 9.45
C GLN A 175 4.29 -12.65 10.34
N GLU A 176 4.97 -13.63 9.75
CA GLU A 176 5.90 -14.52 10.46
C GLU A 176 7.06 -13.71 11.05
N LYS A 177 7.64 -12.79 10.27
CA LYS A 177 8.70 -11.88 10.76
C LYS A 177 8.22 -11.00 11.92
N GLN A 178 6.97 -10.55 11.89
CA GLN A 178 6.36 -9.78 12.98
C GLN A 178 6.20 -10.63 14.25
N GLN A 179 5.81 -11.89 14.13
CA GLN A 179 5.71 -12.82 15.26
C GLN A 179 7.07 -13.09 15.92
N GLU A 180 8.14 -13.12 15.12
CA GLU A 180 9.51 -13.28 15.59
C GLU A 180 10.12 -11.99 16.17
N ASN A 181 9.57 -10.83 15.86
CA ASN A 181 10.15 -9.53 16.21
C ASN A 181 9.08 -8.48 16.52
N GLU A 182 8.80 -8.26 17.80
CA GLU A 182 7.82 -7.29 18.33
C GLU A 182 8.09 -5.82 17.95
N ARG A 183 9.28 -5.52 17.42
CA ARG A 183 9.60 -4.19 16.88
C ARG A 183 8.87 -3.91 15.57
N ILE A 184 8.38 -4.94 14.88
CA ILE A 184 7.57 -4.79 13.66
C ILE A 184 6.10 -4.70 14.09
N VAL A 185 5.43 -3.63 13.67
CA VAL A 185 4.02 -3.39 13.98
C VAL A 185 3.24 -3.24 12.69
N ILE A 186 2.26 -4.11 12.50
CA ILE A 186 1.39 -4.13 11.33
C ILE A 186 0.03 -3.56 11.77
N MET A 187 -0.36 -2.40 11.25
CA MET A 187 -1.58 -1.71 11.71
C MET A 187 -2.27 -0.89 10.60
N PRO A 188 -3.59 -0.67 10.70
CA PRO A 188 -4.26 0.26 9.80
C PRO A 188 -3.82 1.70 10.07
N TYR A 189 -3.66 2.49 9.01
CA TYR A 189 -3.40 3.93 9.13
C TYR A 189 -3.93 4.66 7.90
N ASN A 190 -4.54 5.83 8.14
CA ASN A 190 -4.98 6.76 7.12
C ASN A 190 -3.98 7.91 7.02
N VAL A 191 -3.31 8.08 5.89
CA VAL A 191 -2.30 9.14 5.70
C VAL A 191 -2.87 10.56 5.83
N PHE A 192 -4.20 10.72 5.70
CA PHE A 192 -4.88 12.00 5.89
C PHE A 192 -5.20 12.32 7.35
N GLU A 193 -4.96 11.39 8.26
CA GLU A 193 -5.10 11.62 9.71
C GLU A 193 -3.72 11.87 10.35
N PRO A 194 -3.66 12.67 11.43
CA PRO A 194 -2.41 12.85 12.18
C PRO A 194 -1.87 11.51 12.72
N TRP A 195 -0.55 11.35 12.63
CA TRP A 195 0.12 10.20 13.25
C TRP A 195 0.03 10.31 14.78
N ALA A 196 -0.58 9.31 15.42
CA ALA A 196 -0.91 9.34 16.85
C ALA A 196 0.13 8.68 17.76
N LEU A 197 1.16 8.03 17.19
CA LEU A 197 2.23 7.37 17.96
C LEU A 197 3.47 8.26 18.03
N GLU A 198 4.58 7.72 18.53
CA GLU A 198 5.83 8.47 18.63
C GLU A 198 6.34 8.94 17.28
N LYS A 199 7.08 10.05 17.29
CA LYS A 199 7.76 10.54 16.10
C LYS A 199 8.76 9.52 15.59
N VAL A 200 8.84 9.39 14.28
CA VAL A 200 9.72 8.45 13.58
C VAL A 200 10.90 9.18 12.94
N ASN A 201 12.01 8.49 12.74
CA ASN A 201 13.17 9.06 12.05
C ASN A 201 12.98 9.02 10.54
N ILE A 202 12.21 8.04 10.03
CA ILE A 202 12.02 7.85 8.59
C ILE A 202 10.54 7.57 8.31
N VAL A 203 10.00 8.27 7.32
CA VAL A 203 8.71 7.96 6.70
C VAL A 203 8.98 7.48 5.28
N VAL A 204 8.40 6.34 4.90
CA VAL A 204 8.43 5.80 3.54
C VAL A 204 7.02 5.82 2.98
N ALA A 205 6.84 6.40 1.79
CA ALA A 205 5.58 6.42 1.07
C ALA A 205 5.78 5.87 -0.35
N GLY A 206 5.62 4.55 -0.50
CA GLY A 206 5.83 3.84 -1.75
C GLY A 206 4.56 3.76 -2.61
N ASN A 207 4.60 4.33 -3.81
CA ASN A 207 3.50 4.34 -4.80
C ASN A 207 2.18 4.93 -4.29
N LEU A 208 2.19 5.69 -3.19
CA LEU A 208 0.99 6.23 -2.56
C LEU A 208 0.74 7.68 -2.97
N LEU A 209 1.67 8.59 -2.67
CA LEU A 209 1.50 10.03 -2.86
C LEU A 209 1.76 10.43 -4.32
N ASN A 210 0.72 10.37 -5.15
CA ASN A 210 0.79 10.71 -6.57
C ASN A 210 -0.53 11.30 -7.08
N ARG A 211 -0.44 12.09 -8.15
CA ARG A 211 -1.59 12.79 -8.75
C ARG A 211 -2.61 11.87 -9.44
N ALA A 212 -2.28 10.59 -9.65
CA ALA A 212 -3.26 9.63 -10.16
C ALA A 212 -4.23 9.14 -9.08
N TYR A 213 -3.88 9.29 -7.79
CA TYR A 213 -4.73 8.90 -6.66
C TYR A 213 -5.32 10.08 -5.90
N PHE A 214 -4.58 11.19 -5.80
CA PHE A 214 -4.95 12.30 -4.93
C PHE A 214 -4.80 13.64 -5.62
N THR A 215 -5.63 14.60 -5.24
CA THR A 215 -5.49 16.01 -5.62
C THR A 215 -4.29 16.64 -4.90
N ASP A 216 -3.75 17.75 -5.42
CA ASP A 216 -2.60 18.42 -4.78
C ASP A 216 -2.91 18.80 -3.32
N GLY A 217 -4.09 19.34 -2.99
CA GLY A 217 -4.46 19.66 -1.60
C GLY A 217 -4.54 18.43 -0.67
N GLN A 218 -4.95 17.26 -1.19
CA GLN A 218 -4.88 16.00 -0.43
C GLN A 218 -3.42 15.57 -0.21
N ILE A 219 -2.58 15.70 -1.23
CA ILE A 219 -1.15 15.41 -1.13
C ILE A 219 -0.48 16.34 -0.12
N GLU A 220 -0.78 17.63 -0.13
CA GLU A 220 -0.30 18.60 0.87
C GLU A 220 -0.71 18.21 2.29
N THR A 221 -1.98 17.82 2.49
CA THR A 221 -2.48 17.33 3.79
C THR A 221 -1.69 16.12 4.27
N ALA A 222 -1.50 15.13 3.40
CA ALA A 222 -0.71 13.93 3.68
C ALA A 222 0.75 14.26 3.99
N LEU A 223 1.38 15.17 3.22
CA LEU A 223 2.76 15.61 3.44
C LEU A 223 2.92 16.36 4.77
N GLY A 224 1.93 17.16 5.18
CA GLY A 224 1.88 17.78 6.50
C GLY A 224 1.85 16.75 7.63
N ASN A 225 1.00 15.74 7.53
CA ASN A 225 0.98 14.64 8.51
C ASN A 225 2.32 13.89 8.56
N CYS A 226 2.94 13.63 7.41
CA CYS A 226 4.29 13.04 7.35
C CYS A 226 5.34 13.94 8.01
N TYR A 227 5.30 15.26 7.76
CA TYR A 227 6.20 16.23 8.38
C TYR A 227 6.08 16.24 9.91
N HIS A 228 4.85 16.20 10.43
CA HIS A 228 4.60 16.18 11.87
C HIS A 228 4.93 14.82 12.52
N ALA A 229 4.78 13.72 11.79
CA ALA A 229 5.20 12.39 12.23
C ALA A 229 6.74 12.25 12.33
N LEU A 230 7.50 13.05 11.57
CA LEU A 230 8.95 13.00 11.58
C LEU A 230 9.58 13.70 12.80
N ALA A 231 10.57 13.04 13.38
CA ALA A 231 11.54 13.64 14.29
C ALA A 231 12.35 14.74 13.59
N GLU A 232 13.05 15.54 14.40
CA GLU A 232 13.99 16.54 13.86
C GLU A 232 15.04 15.86 12.97
N ASN A 233 15.36 16.49 11.84
CA ASN A 233 16.25 15.96 10.79
C ASN A 233 15.81 14.61 10.19
N GLY A 234 14.59 14.15 10.46
CA GLY A 234 14.05 12.90 9.91
C GLY A 234 13.88 12.94 8.40
N LEU A 235 13.77 11.75 7.79
CA LEU A 235 13.70 11.59 6.33
C LEU A 235 12.30 11.20 5.86
N LEU A 236 11.85 11.83 4.78
CA LEU A 236 10.69 11.41 4.00
C LEU A 236 11.17 10.84 2.66
N ALA A 237 10.91 9.56 2.40
CA ALA A 237 11.15 8.92 1.12
C ALA A 237 9.83 8.77 0.36
N ILE A 238 9.69 9.45 -0.78
CA ILE A 238 8.55 9.28 -1.69
C ILE A 238 9.04 8.53 -2.91
N ILE A 239 8.39 7.40 -3.20
CA ILE A 239 8.83 6.47 -4.24
C ILE A 239 7.68 6.21 -5.20
N ARG A 240 7.97 6.22 -6.50
CA ARG A 240 7.03 5.96 -7.58
C ARG A 240 7.65 5.03 -8.60
N ASN A 241 7.00 3.89 -8.86
CA ASN A 241 7.40 3.00 -9.94
C ASN A 241 6.60 3.34 -11.19
N LYS A 242 7.30 3.46 -12.31
CA LYS A 242 6.70 3.72 -13.63
C LYS A 242 7.01 2.56 -14.55
N LEU A 243 5.98 2.03 -15.22
CA LEU A 243 6.15 1.08 -16.32
C LEU A 243 6.68 1.82 -17.55
N THR A 244 7.74 1.28 -18.16
CA THR A 244 8.25 1.71 -19.46
C THR A 244 7.35 1.19 -20.58
N PRO A 245 7.47 1.73 -21.81
CA PRO A 245 6.79 1.18 -22.98
C PRO A 245 7.08 -0.32 -23.22
N ASN A 246 8.25 -0.79 -22.77
CA ASN A 246 8.66 -2.19 -22.89
C ASN A 246 8.14 -3.08 -21.74
N GLY A 247 7.39 -2.51 -20.79
CA GLY A 247 6.82 -3.23 -19.65
C GLY A 247 7.79 -3.43 -18.48
N GLU A 248 8.97 -2.83 -18.52
CA GLU A 248 9.90 -2.81 -17.39
C GLU A 248 9.44 -1.79 -16.36
N GLU A 249 9.68 -2.05 -15.08
CA GLU A 249 9.38 -1.07 -14.04
C GLU A 249 10.65 -0.32 -13.64
N ILE A 250 10.57 1.00 -13.67
CA ILE A 250 11.64 1.89 -13.23
C ILE A 250 11.20 2.56 -11.93
N GLU A 251 12.00 2.38 -10.89
CA GLU A 251 11.89 3.11 -9.63
C GLU A 251 12.27 4.57 -9.86
N LYS A 252 11.41 5.50 -9.47
CA LYS A 252 11.70 6.93 -9.37
C LYS A 252 11.45 7.37 -7.94
N SER A 253 12.36 8.13 -7.34
CA SER A 253 12.18 8.55 -5.95
C SER A 253 12.87 9.85 -5.63
N CYS A 254 12.38 10.51 -4.59
CA CYS A 254 13.08 11.59 -3.92
C CYS A 254 13.10 11.28 -2.42
N VAL A 255 14.23 11.57 -1.78
CA VAL A 255 14.34 11.56 -0.31
C VAL A 255 14.58 12.98 0.16
N TYR A 256 13.77 13.39 1.12
CA TYR A 256 13.77 14.71 1.70
C TYR A 256 14.13 14.64 3.17
N GLN A 257 14.90 15.60 3.65
CA GLN A 257 15.17 15.80 5.06
C GLN A 257 14.25 16.90 5.60
N LYS A 258 13.63 16.63 6.74
CA LYS A 258 12.87 17.62 7.50
C LYS A 258 13.78 18.78 7.89
N GLN A 259 13.32 20.00 7.64
CA GLN A 259 13.94 21.25 8.06
C GLN A 259 13.02 21.98 9.04
N SER A 260 13.62 22.64 10.02
CA SER A 260 12.89 23.37 11.07
C SER A 260 13.02 24.88 10.92
N ASN A 261 13.97 25.36 10.12
CA ASN A 261 14.11 26.77 9.76
C ASN A 261 14.73 26.94 8.35
N PRO A 262 13.93 27.29 7.32
CA PRO A 262 12.46 27.36 7.35
C PRO A 262 11.83 25.98 7.58
N ALA A 263 10.64 25.94 8.17
CA ALA A 263 9.91 24.69 8.40
C ALA A 263 9.49 24.08 7.05
N GLY A 264 10.09 22.96 6.65
CA GLY A 264 9.88 22.42 5.31
C GLY A 264 10.70 21.18 5.01
N PHE A 265 10.87 20.88 3.73
CA PHE A 265 11.65 19.75 3.27
C PHE A 265 12.81 20.20 2.40
N LYS A 266 13.99 19.60 2.60
CA LYS A 266 15.15 19.74 1.71
C LYS A 266 15.41 18.42 1.01
N LYS A 267 15.42 18.40 -0.32
CA LYS A 267 15.80 17.19 -1.08
C LYS A 267 17.28 16.88 -0.86
N ILE A 268 17.58 15.63 -0.53
CA ILE A 268 18.95 15.13 -0.29
C ILE A 268 19.34 13.98 -1.21
N HIS A 269 18.37 13.30 -1.82
CA HIS A 269 18.61 12.20 -2.74
C HIS A 269 17.51 12.10 -3.79
N GLN A 270 17.86 11.59 -4.98
CA GLN A 270 16.95 11.40 -6.09
C GLN A 270 17.36 10.18 -6.93
N VAL A 271 16.38 9.40 -7.35
CA VAL A 271 16.53 8.24 -8.25
C VAL A 271 15.70 8.48 -9.53
N ASN A 272 16.31 8.26 -10.70
CA ASN A 272 15.66 8.26 -12.02
C ASN A 272 14.69 9.45 -12.25
N GLU A 273 15.22 10.67 -12.17
CA GLU A 273 14.49 11.95 -12.34
C GLU A 273 13.55 12.34 -11.18
N GLY A 274 13.34 11.47 -10.19
CA GLY A 274 12.50 11.79 -9.03
C GLY A 274 11.01 11.66 -9.27
N VAL A 275 10.22 12.11 -8.29
CA VAL A 275 8.75 12.00 -8.29
C VAL A 275 8.09 13.25 -8.87
N GLU A 276 6.90 13.10 -9.45
CA GLU A 276 6.18 14.19 -10.11
C GLU A 276 5.68 15.30 -9.15
N ILE A 277 5.66 15.02 -7.85
CA ILE A 277 5.25 15.97 -6.80
C ILE A 277 6.45 16.69 -6.16
N ASP A 278 7.66 16.57 -6.71
CA ASP A 278 8.88 17.13 -6.12
C ASP A 278 8.77 18.64 -5.85
N ALA A 279 8.29 19.40 -6.84
CA ALA A 279 8.09 20.85 -6.69
C ALA A 279 7.08 21.19 -5.58
N LEU A 280 6.02 20.38 -5.44
CA LEU A 280 4.99 20.56 -4.40
C LEU A 280 5.58 20.30 -3.02
N VAL A 281 6.38 19.23 -2.85
CA VAL A 281 7.05 18.93 -1.57
C VAL A 281 7.96 20.07 -1.13
N LEU A 282 8.72 20.64 -2.07
CA LEU A 282 9.69 21.71 -1.81
C LEU A 282 9.07 23.09 -1.61
N SER A 283 7.84 23.33 -2.11
CA SER A 283 7.14 24.60 -1.91
C SER A 283 6.42 24.71 -0.57
N LEU A 284 6.23 23.60 0.15
CA LEU A 284 5.49 23.59 1.40
C LEU A 284 6.31 24.18 2.55
N ASN A 285 5.67 25.09 3.28
CA ASN A 285 6.21 25.69 4.49
C ASN A 285 5.27 25.39 5.67
N TYR A 286 5.77 24.64 6.65
CA TYR A 286 4.98 24.16 7.79
C TYR A 286 5.10 25.07 9.02
N CYS A 287 5.32 26.38 8.82
CA CYS A 287 5.37 27.37 9.89
C CYS A 287 4.25 27.12 10.90
N ASN A 288 4.66 26.88 12.15
CA ASN A 288 3.84 26.54 13.31
C ASN A 288 2.41 27.12 13.25
N SER A 289 1.46 26.34 12.75
CA SER A 289 0.02 26.57 12.88
C SER A 289 -0.47 26.24 14.29
N THR A 290 0.28 26.64 15.33
CA THR A 290 -0.04 26.36 16.73
C THR A 290 -1.12 27.25 17.33
N ASN A 291 -1.86 28.07 16.57
CA ASN A 291 -2.83 29.01 17.18
C ASN A 291 -4.09 29.31 16.36
N GLN A 292 -4.77 28.32 15.79
CA GLN A 292 -6.18 28.51 15.39
C GLN A 292 -7.02 27.26 15.69
N GLY A 293 -7.90 27.35 16.70
CA GLY A 293 -8.96 26.36 16.90
C GLY A 293 -9.15 25.78 18.32
N ARG A 294 -9.10 26.61 19.36
CA ARG A 294 -9.86 26.39 20.60
C ARG A 294 -10.55 27.69 20.99
N GLU A 295 -11.68 27.95 20.35
CA GLU A 295 -12.80 28.73 20.89
C GLU A 295 -14.06 27.87 20.79
#